data_AF-A0A2M8EC28-F1
#
_entry.id   AF-A0A2M8EC28-F1
#
_cell.length_a   1.000
_cell.length_b   1.000
_cell.length_c   1.000
_cell.angle_alpha   90.00
_cell.angle_beta   90.00
_cell.angle_gamma   90.00
#
_symmetry.space_group_name_H-M   'P 1'
#
loop_
_entity.id
_entity.type
_entity.pdbx_description
1 polymer ?
#
loop_
_entity_poly.entity_id
_entity_poly.type
_entity_poly.pdbx_seq_one_letter_code
_entity_poly.pdbx_strand_id
1 'polypeptide(L)'
;MGALLQKNLMVGCAALLSTFALWSAQTVRPADLIVQGDQQWAAGQLEQAQRLFEAAVQAQPQSVKARMKLAGLQLSQQDFKASIPSYQAAIGLDANNDKAWLGVAFAYLHTGQDALAAAAFDSAIRINPSNREKLAPVLDKLDQR
;
A
#
# COMPACT_ATOMS: atom_id res chain seq x y z
N MET A 1 2.06 -18.08 67.10
CA MET A 1 2.56 -17.64 65.78
C MET A 1 3.20 -18.86 65.13
N GLY A 2 2.50 -19.76 64.44
CA GLY A 2 1.58 -19.55 63.33
C GLY A 2 2.15 -20.24 62.08
N ALA A 3 2.54 -21.51 62.19
CA ALA A 3 3.03 -22.34 61.08
C ALA A 3 2.21 -23.64 61.09
N LEU A 4 1.07 -23.62 60.39
CA LEU A 4 0.20 -24.78 60.24
C LEU A 4 0.57 -25.55 58.97
N LEU A 5 1.19 -26.71 59.24
CA LEU A 5 0.87 -28.02 58.68
C LEU A 5 0.83 -28.20 57.15
N GLN A 6 1.85 -28.92 56.68
CA GLN A 6 1.77 -29.86 55.57
C GLN A 6 0.52 -30.73 55.65
N LYS A 7 -0.20 -30.84 54.53
CA LYS A 7 -0.92 -32.07 54.15
C LYS A 7 -0.50 -32.45 52.73
N ASN A 8 0.36 -33.46 52.64
CA ASN A 8 0.52 -34.27 51.43
C ASN A 8 -0.81 -34.98 51.13
N LEU A 9 -1.29 -34.94 49.89
CA LEU A 9 -1.69 -36.16 49.16
C LEU A 9 -1.90 -35.86 47.66
N MET A 10 -1.25 -36.67 46.83
CA MET A 10 -1.34 -36.71 45.37
C MET A 10 -2.73 -37.10 44.86
N VAL A 11 -3.21 -36.37 43.85
CA VAL A 11 -4.09 -36.81 42.73
C VAL A 11 -3.80 -35.80 41.60
N GLY A 12 -3.51 -36.08 40.34
CA GLY A 12 -3.39 -37.28 39.52
C GLY A 12 -2.82 -36.82 38.15
N CYS A 13 -2.20 -37.74 37.41
CA CYS A 13 -1.81 -37.50 36.02
C CYS A 13 -3.04 -37.15 35.13
N ALA A 14 -2.77 -36.43 34.03
CA ALA A 14 -3.64 -36.15 32.88
C ALA A 14 -4.40 -34.80 32.86
N ALA A 15 -3.73 -33.76 32.35
CA ALA A 15 -4.25 -32.69 31.47
C ALA A 15 -3.09 -31.72 31.14
N LEU A 16 -2.18 -32.07 30.22
CA LEU A 16 -2.16 -31.57 28.83
C LEU A 16 -2.51 -30.07 28.69
N LEU A 17 -1.46 -29.28 28.41
CA LEU A 17 -1.45 -28.13 27.49
C LEU A 17 -2.69 -27.21 27.52
N SER A 18 -2.67 -26.22 28.41
CA SER A 18 -3.45 -24.98 28.25
C SER A 18 -2.48 -23.79 28.26
N THR A 19 -1.66 -23.68 27.21
CA THR A 19 -1.84 -22.69 26.14
C THR A 19 -1.75 -21.26 26.64
N PHE A 20 -0.59 -20.62 26.45
CA PHE A 20 -0.32 -19.42 25.62
C PHE A 20 -1.49 -18.48 25.24
N ALA A 21 -2.55 -18.43 26.02
CA ALA A 21 -3.74 -17.65 25.77
C ALA A 21 -3.59 -16.31 26.50
N LEU A 22 -2.60 -15.51 26.08
CA LEU A 22 -2.46 -14.08 26.37
C LEU A 22 -1.31 -13.44 25.57
N TRP A 23 -0.98 -13.96 24.38
CA TRP A 23 -0.41 -13.10 23.35
C TRP A 23 -1.60 -12.52 22.60
N SER A 24 -2.13 -11.41 23.10
CA SER A 24 -2.96 -10.53 22.28
C SER A 24 -2.05 -9.91 21.23
N ALA A 25 -1.58 -10.71 20.27
CA ALA A 25 -1.24 -10.17 18.98
C ALA A 25 -2.55 -9.61 18.44
N GLN A 26 -2.74 -8.31 18.63
CA GLN A 26 -3.58 -7.55 17.72
C GLN A 26 -3.02 -7.86 16.34
N THR A 27 -3.62 -8.84 15.67
CA THR A 27 -3.38 -9.08 14.26
C THR A 27 -3.94 -7.84 13.58
N VAL A 28 -3.09 -6.83 13.40
CA VAL A 28 -3.44 -5.61 12.67
C VAL A 28 -3.97 -6.09 11.33
N ARG A 29 -5.26 -5.89 11.06
CA ARG A 29 -5.83 -6.40 9.81
C ARG A 29 -5.17 -5.62 8.70
N PRO A 30 -4.88 -6.23 7.55
CA PRO A 30 -4.13 -5.49 6.54
C PRO A 30 -4.92 -4.33 5.90
N ALA A 31 -6.25 -4.26 6.09
CA ALA A 31 -7.02 -3.05 5.81
C ALA A 31 -6.71 -1.90 6.79
N ASP A 32 -6.43 -2.22 8.07
CA ASP A 32 -6.06 -1.25 9.09
C ASP A 32 -4.67 -0.65 8.82
N LEU A 33 -3.75 -1.41 8.18
CA LEU A 33 -2.44 -0.91 7.75
C LEU A 33 -2.56 0.24 6.74
N ILE A 34 -3.49 0.15 5.79
CA ILE A 34 -3.74 1.24 4.82
C ILE A 34 -4.28 2.48 5.53
N VAL A 35 -5.21 2.31 6.46
CA VAL A 35 -5.80 3.43 7.20
C VAL A 35 -4.75 4.14 8.06
N GLN A 36 -3.91 3.37 8.77
CA GLN A 36 -2.81 3.95 9.54
C GLN A 36 -1.78 4.62 8.62
N GLY A 37 -1.45 4.00 7.48
CA GLY A 37 -0.56 4.60 6.50
C GLY A 37 -1.09 5.94 5.97
N ASP A 38 -2.39 6.03 5.71
CA ASP A 38 -3.06 7.27 5.31
C ASP A 38 -2.97 8.34 6.39
N GLN A 39 -3.16 7.98 7.67
CA GLN A 39 -3.02 8.90 8.80
C GLN A 39 -1.59 9.43 8.89
N GLN A 40 -0.59 8.57 8.77
CA GLN A 40 0.81 8.98 8.82
C GLN A 40 1.21 9.83 7.62
N TRP A 41 0.68 9.52 6.44
CA TRP A 41 0.92 10.32 5.25
C TRP A 41 0.33 11.73 5.41
N ALA A 42 -0.91 11.84 5.89
CA ALA A 42 -1.53 13.12 6.20
C ALA A 42 -0.79 13.91 7.29
N ALA A 43 -0.16 13.21 8.25
CA ALA A 43 0.68 13.80 9.28
C ALA A 43 2.10 14.17 8.80
N GLY A 44 2.44 13.94 7.53
CA GLY A 44 3.76 14.20 6.97
C GLY A 44 4.85 13.21 7.43
N GLN A 45 4.48 12.13 8.12
CA GLN A 45 5.39 11.09 8.59
C GLN A 45 5.67 10.08 7.48
N LEU A 46 6.32 10.54 6.41
CA LEU A 46 6.41 9.84 5.13
C LEU A 46 7.07 8.45 5.25
N GLU A 47 8.13 8.32 6.05
CA GLU A 47 8.80 7.03 6.27
C GLU A 47 7.91 6.01 6.97
N GLN A 48 7.08 6.46 7.92
CA GLN A 48 6.14 5.58 8.62
C GLN A 48 4.99 5.17 7.70
N ALA A 49 4.47 6.12 6.92
CA ALA A 49 3.47 5.84 5.89
C ALA A 49 3.98 4.81 4.88
N GLN A 50 5.23 4.93 4.45
CA GLN A 50 5.86 3.99 3.52
C GLN A 50 5.92 2.58 4.11
N ARG A 51 6.44 2.43 5.33
CA ARG A 51 6.49 1.12 6.01
C ARG A 51 5.11 0.48 6.15
N LEU A 52 4.08 1.29 6.46
CA LEU A 52 2.71 0.80 6.60
C LEU A 52 2.11 0.36 5.27
N PHE A 53 2.35 1.10 4.18
CA PHE A 53 1.90 0.69 2.85
C PHE A 53 2.66 -0.52 2.31
N GLU A 54 3.97 -0.62 2.53
CA GLU A 54 4.75 -1.81 2.19
C GLU A 54 4.23 -3.04 2.95
N ALA A 55 3.97 -2.93 4.25
CA ALA A 55 3.36 -3.99 5.04
C ALA A 55 1.96 -4.35 4.53
N ALA A 56 1.16 -3.37 4.11
CA ALA A 56 -0.16 -3.62 3.51
C ALA A 56 -0.06 -4.41 2.19
N VAL A 57 0.93 -4.07 1.35
CA VAL A 57 1.20 -4.81 0.08
C VAL A 57 1.69 -6.23 0.38
N GLN A 58 2.55 -6.43 1.37
CA GLN A 58 3.03 -7.76 1.76
C GLN A 58 1.89 -8.63 2.28
N ALA A 59 1.01 -8.07 3.12
CA ALA A 59 -0.11 -8.80 3.69
C ALA A 59 -1.24 -9.05 2.69
N GLN A 60 -1.39 -8.21 1.65
CA GLN A 60 -2.35 -8.41 0.57
C GLN A 60 -1.69 -8.14 -0.82
N PRO A 61 -0.94 -9.11 -1.37
CA PRO A 61 -0.19 -8.90 -2.62
C PRO A 61 -1.07 -8.60 -3.85
N GLN A 62 -2.35 -9.00 -3.81
CA GLN A 62 -3.35 -8.75 -4.87
C GLN A 62 -4.24 -7.53 -4.59
N SER A 63 -3.91 -6.72 -3.58
CA SER A 63 -4.68 -5.50 -3.29
C SER A 63 -4.25 -4.34 -4.19
N VAL A 64 -5.10 -4.02 -5.17
CA VAL A 64 -4.97 -2.80 -6.00
C VAL A 64 -4.86 -1.56 -5.10
N LYS A 65 -5.68 -1.48 -4.04
CA LYS A 65 -5.69 -0.35 -3.11
C LYS A 65 -4.35 -0.19 -2.40
N ALA A 66 -3.76 -1.26 -1.87
CA ALA A 66 -2.47 -1.20 -1.18
C ALA A 66 -1.35 -0.74 -2.12
N ARG A 67 -1.31 -1.28 -3.33
CA ARG A 67 -0.31 -0.89 -4.35
C ARG A 67 -0.47 0.55 -4.78
N MET A 68 -1.71 1.01 -4.99
CA MET A 68 -2.00 2.42 -5.32
C MET A 68 -1.56 3.38 -4.23
N LYS A 69 -1.70 3.00 -2.96
CA LYS A 69 -1.26 3.82 -1.83
C LYS A 69 0.27 3.93 -1.75
N LEU A 70 0.97 2.81 -1.89
CA LEU A 70 2.43 2.80 -1.96
C LEU A 70 2.94 3.63 -3.16
N ALA A 71 2.38 3.41 -4.35
CA ALA A 71 2.77 4.12 -5.57
C ALA A 71 2.52 5.62 -5.47
N GLY A 72 1.36 6.02 -4.93
CA GLY A 72 1.01 7.42 -4.73
C GLY A 72 1.93 8.12 -3.72
N LEU A 73 2.31 7.44 -2.64
CA LEU A 73 3.26 7.98 -1.68
C LEU A 73 4.63 8.19 -2.33
N GLN A 74 5.15 7.19 -3.04
CA GLN A 74 6.42 7.27 -3.77
C GLN A 74 6.41 8.43 -4.78
N LEU A 75 5.32 8.59 -5.54
CA LEU A 75 5.13 9.71 -6.46
C LEU A 75 5.16 11.06 -5.72
N SER A 76 4.49 11.17 -4.58
CA SER A 76 4.48 12.40 -3.77
C SER A 76 5.83 12.76 -3.17
N GLN A 77 6.67 11.75 -2.94
CA GLN A 77 8.07 11.90 -2.51
C GLN A 77 9.03 12.18 -3.67
N GLN A 78 8.51 12.31 -4.90
CA GLN A 78 9.29 12.43 -6.13
C GLN A 78 10.22 11.23 -6.40
N ASP A 79 9.97 10.09 -5.74
CA ASP A 79 10.61 8.83 -6.07
C ASP A 79 9.91 8.19 -7.28
N PHE A 80 10.03 8.86 -8.41
CA PHE A 80 9.36 8.47 -9.65
C PHE A 80 9.79 7.08 -10.10
N LYS A 81 11.08 6.74 -9.93
CA LYS A 81 11.63 5.44 -10.31
C LYS A 81 11.01 4.31 -9.48
N ALA A 82 10.84 4.48 -8.17
CA ALA A 82 10.18 3.47 -7.35
C ALA A 82 8.67 3.40 -7.57
N SER A 83 8.02 4.52 -7.92
CA SER A 83 6.57 4.56 -8.15
C SER A 83 6.12 3.77 -9.38
N ILE A 84 6.96 3.71 -10.44
CA ILE A 84 6.63 3.02 -11.71
C ILE A 84 6.26 1.55 -11.48
N PRO A 85 7.10 0.69 -10.89
CA PRO A 85 6.75 -0.71 -10.68
C PRO A 85 5.53 -0.89 -9.76
N SER A 86 5.33 -0.01 -8.78
CA SER A 86 4.15 -0.05 -7.90
C SER A 86 2.85 0.23 -8.67
N TYR A 87 2.84 1.23 -9.55
CA TYR A 87 1.70 1.51 -10.43
C TYR A 87 1.50 0.42 -11.48
N GLN A 88 2.55 -0.05 -12.13
CA GLN A 88 2.47 -1.16 -13.10
C GLN A 88 1.87 -2.41 -12.46
N ALA A 89 2.25 -2.72 -11.22
CA ALA A 89 1.67 -3.85 -10.51
C ALA A 89 0.19 -3.61 -10.14
N ALA A 90 -0.22 -2.38 -9.84
CA ALA A 90 -1.63 -2.06 -9.66
C ALA A 90 -2.43 -2.20 -10.97
N ILE A 91 -1.88 -1.74 -12.10
CA ILE A 91 -2.44 -1.89 -13.45
C ILE A 91 -2.57 -3.37 -13.84
N GLY A 92 -1.57 -4.20 -13.50
CA GLY A 92 -1.61 -5.64 -13.77
C GLY A 92 -2.72 -6.38 -13.01
N LEU A 93 -3.17 -5.83 -11.87
CA LEU A 93 -4.30 -6.36 -11.10
C LEU A 93 -5.64 -5.77 -11.55
N ASP A 94 -5.65 -4.50 -11.95
CA ASP A 94 -6.84 -3.80 -12.46
C ASP A 94 -6.44 -2.84 -13.59
N ALA A 95 -6.57 -3.33 -14.82
CA ALA A 95 -6.24 -2.58 -16.02
C ALA A 95 -7.23 -1.44 -16.31
N ASN A 96 -8.40 -1.41 -15.65
CA ASN A 96 -9.42 -0.37 -15.81
C ASN A 96 -9.31 0.75 -14.77
N ASN A 97 -8.21 0.79 -14.01
CA ASN A 97 -7.94 1.86 -13.05
C ASN A 97 -7.27 3.06 -13.72
N ASP A 98 -8.06 4.04 -14.15
CA ASP A 98 -7.55 5.25 -14.81
C ASP A 98 -6.53 6.01 -13.94
N LYS A 99 -6.73 6.06 -12.62
CA LYS A 99 -5.79 6.71 -11.69
C LYS A 99 -4.42 6.03 -11.64
N ALA A 100 -4.36 4.70 -11.80
CA ALA A 100 -3.10 3.98 -11.86
C ALA A 100 -2.32 4.33 -13.13
N TRP A 101 -3.02 4.42 -14.26
CA TRP A 101 -2.46 4.86 -15.54
C TRP A 101 -1.98 6.32 -15.49
N LEU A 102 -2.75 7.22 -14.88
CA LEU A 102 -2.30 8.60 -14.65
C LEU A 102 -1.03 8.65 -13.80
N GLY A 103 -1.01 7.91 -12.69
CA GLY A 103 0.13 7.87 -11.79
C GLY A 103 1.42 7.40 -12.47
N VAL A 104 1.36 6.31 -13.25
CA VAL A 104 2.54 5.83 -14.00
C VAL A 104 2.93 6.78 -15.11
N ALA A 105 1.97 7.42 -15.80
CA ALA A 105 2.25 8.39 -16.85
C ALA A 105 3.04 9.59 -16.32
N PHE A 106 2.65 10.14 -15.16
CA PHE A 106 3.40 11.21 -14.51
C PHE A 106 4.80 10.76 -14.08
N ALA A 107 4.94 9.55 -13.54
CA ALA A 107 6.25 9.00 -13.20
C ALA A 107 7.16 8.84 -14.42
N TYR A 108 6.61 8.40 -15.56
CA TYR A 108 7.33 8.33 -16.84
C TYR A 108 7.75 9.72 -17.33
N LEU A 109 6.86 10.70 -17.28
CA LEU A 109 7.15 12.07 -17.68
C LEU A 109 8.32 12.66 -16.88
N HIS A 110 8.31 12.47 -15.55
CA HIS A 110 9.39 12.97 -14.67
C HIS A 110 10.71 12.21 -14.83
N THR A 111 10.69 11.01 -15.41
CA THR A 111 11.90 10.23 -15.70
C THR A 111 12.35 10.35 -17.16
N GLY A 112 11.74 11.25 -17.94
CA GLY A 112 12.10 11.52 -19.34
C GLY A 112 11.66 10.44 -20.33
N GLN A 113 10.72 9.58 -19.93
CA GLN A 113 10.18 8.50 -20.75
C GLN A 113 8.90 8.97 -21.46
N ASP A 114 9.01 10.04 -22.26
CA ASP A 114 7.87 10.79 -22.81
C ASP A 114 6.93 9.92 -23.67
N ALA A 115 7.46 8.99 -24.48
CA ALA A 115 6.66 8.06 -25.26
C ALA A 115 5.81 7.10 -24.40
N LEU A 116 6.37 6.62 -23.28
CA LEU A 116 5.64 5.78 -22.33
C LEU A 116 4.60 6.59 -21.55
N ALA A 117 4.92 7.85 -21.23
CA ALA A 117 3.98 8.76 -20.59
C ALA A 117 2.75 9.00 -21.50
N ALA A 118 2.96 9.31 -22.77
CA ALA A 118 1.88 9.51 -23.75
C ALA A 118 0.96 8.28 -23.86
N ALA A 119 1.52 7.08 -24.03
CA ALA A 119 0.75 5.85 -24.12
C ALA A 119 -0.06 5.54 -22.83
N ALA A 120 0.50 5.85 -21.66
CA ALA A 120 -0.18 5.70 -20.38
C ALA A 120 -1.30 6.73 -20.19
N PHE A 121 -1.11 7.99 -20.62
CA PHE A 121 -2.16 8.99 -20.63
C PHE A 121 -3.31 8.61 -21.57
N ASP A 122 -3.01 8.11 -22.77
CA ASP A 122 -4.03 7.61 -23.71
C ASP A 122 -4.85 6.48 -23.11
N SER A 123 -4.21 5.56 -22.39
CA SER A 123 -4.89 4.49 -21.66
C SER A 123 -5.83 5.05 -20.58
N ALA A 124 -5.38 6.03 -19.80
CA ALA A 124 -6.21 6.69 -18.79
C ALA A 124 -7.40 7.44 -19.41
N ILE A 125 -7.22 8.08 -20.57
CA ILE A 125 -8.28 8.79 -21.31
C ILE A 125 -9.28 7.81 -21.91
N ARG A 126 -8.82 6.68 -22.46
CA ARG A 126 -9.71 5.64 -22.99
C ARG A 126 -10.62 5.06 -21.91
N ILE A 127 -10.10 4.89 -20.70
CA ILE A 127 -10.88 4.38 -19.54
C ILE A 127 -11.83 5.45 -19.01
N ASN A 128 -11.33 6.69 -18.86
CA ASN A 128 -12.10 7.82 -18.37
C ASN A 128 -11.86 9.06 -19.25
N PRO A 129 -12.75 9.31 -20.23
CA PRO A 129 -12.60 10.41 -21.18
C PRO A 129 -12.47 11.80 -20.57
N SER A 130 -12.98 12.02 -19.35
CA SER A 130 -12.85 13.31 -18.63
C SER A 130 -11.40 13.66 -18.29
N ASN A 131 -10.48 12.68 -18.31
CA ASN A 131 -9.07 12.94 -18.11
C ASN A 131 -8.45 13.77 -19.24
N ARG A 132 -9.00 13.74 -20.46
CA ARG A 132 -8.47 14.51 -21.60
C ARG A 132 -8.45 16.00 -21.31
N GLU A 133 -9.57 16.54 -20.82
CA GLU A 133 -9.69 17.96 -20.48
C GLU A 133 -8.69 18.35 -19.38
N LYS A 134 -8.55 17.51 -18.34
CA LYS A 134 -7.63 17.76 -17.22
C LYS A 134 -6.16 17.69 -17.64
N LEU A 135 -5.84 16.87 -18.63
CA LEU A 135 -4.48 16.63 -19.10
C LEU A 135 -4.07 17.54 -20.27
N ALA A 136 -4.98 18.33 -20.85
CA ALA A 136 -4.69 19.14 -22.04
C ALA A 136 -3.37 19.93 -21.94
N PRO A 137 -3.08 20.66 -20.83
CA PRO A 137 -1.82 21.40 -20.71
C PRO A 137 -0.56 20.53 -20.68
N VAL A 138 -0.69 19.27 -20.27
CA VAL A 138 0.41 18.29 -20.21
C VAL A 138 0.61 17.63 -21.57
N LEU A 139 -0.48 17.26 -22.25
CA LEU A 139 -0.45 16.66 -23.58
C LEU A 139 0.10 17.62 -24.63
N ASP A 140 -0.35 18.88 -24.61
CA ASP A 140 0.14 19.92 -25.54
C ASP A 140 1.66 20.10 -25.46
N LYS A 141 2.24 19.95 -24.26
CA LYS A 141 3.70 20.05 -24.06
C LYS A 141 4.44 18.81 -24.55
N LEU A 142 3.84 17.63 -24.44
CA LEU A 142 4.42 16.39 -24.93
C LEU A 142 4.47 16.38 -26.46
N ASP A 143 3.42 16.87 -27.11
CA ASP A 143 3.32 16.94 -28.59
C ASP A 143 4.31 17.94 -29.22
N GLN A 144 4.85 18.87 -28.42
CA GLN A 144 5.79 19.91 -28.86
C GLN A 144 7.27 19.53 -28.71
N ARG A 145 7.59 18.37 -28.12
CA ARG A 145 8.95 17.90 -27.86
C ARG A 145 9.45 16.95 -28.94
#